data_AF-W9RK40-F1
#
_entry.id   AF-W9RK40-F1
#
_cell.length_a   1.000
_cell.length_b   1.000
_cell.length_c   1.000
_cell.angle_alpha   90.00
_cell.angle_beta   90.00
_cell.angle_gamma   90.00
#
_symmetry.space_group_name_H-M   'P 1'
#
loop_
_entity.id
_entity.type
_entity.pdbx_description
1 polymer ?
#
loop_
_entity_poly.entity_id
_entity_poly.type
_entity_poly.pdbx_seq_one_letter_code
_entity_poly.pdbx_strand_id
1 'polypeptide(L)'
;MRAFGQQIPPMRIRGFSYQNRRYVHLDSIMIGAFLDQICPYSKASWPSLKQAADFYPSHLSLVVHLFPLPYHDNAFAVSRALHTVNMMTASATFPMLEEFFKHQERFNHNETRHLSRTSIVNEIVKFTTGVLGDSYEIMKKQDCPLR
;
A
#
# COMPACT_ATOMS: atom_id res chain seq x y z
N MET A 1 -40.57 -9.58 22.10
CA MET A 1 -40.22 -9.51 20.66
C MET A 1 -38.81 -8.92 20.55
N ARG A 2 -37.82 -9.68 20.07
CA ARG A 2 -36.52 -9.11 19.70
C ARG A 2 -36.67 -8.47 18.34
N ALA A 3 -36.54 -7.15 18.27
CA ALA A 3 -36.44 -6.46 16.99
C ALA A 3 -35.15 -6.93 16.31
N PHE A 4 -35.28 -7.60 15.16
CA PHE A 4 -34.16 -7.77 14.24
C PHE A 4 -33.91 -6.39 13.63
N GLY A 5 -33.04 -5.61 14.26
CA GLY A 5 -32.53 -4.37 13.68
C GLY A 5 -31.92 -4.70 12.32
N GLN A 6 -32.18 -3.86 11.32
CA GLN A 6 -31.57 -3.99 10.00
C GLN A 6 -30.07 -4.19 10.16
N GLN A 7 -29.56 -5.33 9.67
CA GLN A 7 -28.14 -5.58 9.65
C GLN A 7 -27.52 -4.60 8.67
N ILE A 8 -26.83 -3.58 9.20
CA ILE A 8 -26.10 -2.62 8.39
C ILE A 8 -25.09 -3.44 7.57
N PRO A 9 -25.13 -3.35 6.22
CA PRO A 9 -24.16 -4.07 5.40
C PRO A 9 -22.76 -3.65 5.81
N PRO A 10 -21.81 -4.60 5.94
CA PRO A 10 -20.46 -4.27 6.38
C PRO A 10 -19.87 -3.18 5.49
N MET A 11 -19.29 -2.14 6.11
CA MET A 11 -18.73 -1.01 5.38
C MET A 11 -17.65 -1.53 4.43
N ARG A 12 -17.86 -1.35 3.12
CA ARG A 12 -16.86 -1.75 2.12
C ARG A 12 -15.69 -0.78 2.19
N ILE A 13 -14.59 -1.22 2.78
CA ILE A 13 -13.35 -0.45 2.90
C ILE A 13 -12.86 -0.15 1.48
N ARG A 14 -12.81 1.13 1.10
CA ARG A 14 -12.29 1.58 -0.20
C ARG A 14 -10.80 1.93 -0.09
N GLY A 15 -9.97 0.98 0.30
CA GLY A 15 -8.53 1.16 0.52
C GLY A 15 -7.83 -0.16 0.82
N PHE A 16 -6.53 -0.10 1.09
CA PHE A 16 -5.73 -1.25 1.49
C PHE A 16 -5.70 -1.37 3.02
N SER A 17 -6.25 -2.44 3.56
CA SER A 17 -6.19 -2.70 5.00
C SER A 17 -4.82 -3.24 5.39
N TYR A 18 -4.15 -2.57 6.33
CA TYR A 18 -2.89 -3.04 6.91
C TYR A 18 -3.07 -4.41 7.59
N GLN A 19 -2.06 -5.27 7.46
CA GLN A 19 -2.09 -6.69 7.90
C GLN A 19 -3.26 -7.52 7.31
N ASN A 20 -3.76 -7.17 6.11
CA ASN A 20 -4.80 -7.90 5.38
C ASN A 20 -6.09 -8.14 6.20
N ARG A 21 -6.41 -7.22 7.11
CA ARG A 21 -7.66 -7.28 7.85
C ARG A 21 -8.82 -6.89 6.93
N ARG A 22 -9.53 -7.90 6.42
CA ARG A 22 -10.64 -7.72 5.46
C ARG A 22 -11.83 -6.98 6.05
N TYR A 23 -11.92 -6.90 7.39
CA TYR A 23 -13.01 -6.27 8.11
C TYR A 23 -12.46 -5.36 9.19
N VAL A 24 -13.10 -4.20 9.33
CA VAL A 24 -12.90 -3.32 10.48
C VAL A 24 -13.98 -3.68 11.49
N HIS A 25 -13.55 -4.02 12.69
CA HIS A 25 -14.49 -4.33 13.77
C HIS A 25 -15.23 -3.05 14.16
N LEU A 26 -16.53 -3.16 14.39
CA LEU A 26 -17.37 -2.02 14.81
C LEU A 26 -16.87 -1.39 16.11
N ASP A 27 -16.18 -2.17 16.95
CA ASP A 27 -15.61 -1.75 18.22
C ASP A 27 -14.16 -1.25 18.11
N SER A 28 -13.65 -1.03 16.88
CA SER A 28 -12.29 -0.53 16.62
C SER A 28 -12.29 0.86 16.00
N ILE A 29 -11.28 1.67 16.33
CA ILE A 29 -11.02 2.96 15.70
C ILE A 29 -10.40 2.72 14.33
N MET A 30 -10.99 3.29 13.28
CA MET A 30 -10.42 3.27 11.94
C MET A 30 -9.59 4.53 11.69
N ILE A 31 -8.31 4.36 11.34
CA ILE A 31 -7.48 5.41 10.76
C ILE A 31 -7.48 5.24 9.24
N GLY A 32 -8.01 6.23 8.53
CA GLY A 32 -7.89 6.36 7.08
C GLY A 32 -6.68 7.23 6.73
N ALA A 33 -5.62 6.65 6.17
CA ALA A 33 -4.42 7.35 5.75
C ALA A 33 -4.41 7.56 4.24
N PHE A 34 -4.44 8.82 3.79
CA PHE A 34 -4.33 9.18 2.38
C PHE A 34 -2.87 9.43 2.04
N LEU A 35 -2.27 8.50 1.29
CA LEU A 35 -0.84 8.50 1.02
C LEU A 35 -0.56 8.63 -0.48
N ASP A 36 0.36 9.52 -0.81
CA ASP A 36 1.06 9.60 -2.10
C ASP A 36 2.45 8.98 -1.95
N GLN A 37 2.78 7.98 -2.76
CA GLN A 37 4.04 7.23 -2.67
C GLN A 37 5.28 8.06 -3.04
N ILE A 38 5.11 9.17 -3.75
CA ILE A 38 6.21 10.07 -4.15
C ILE A 38 6.38 11.21 -3.13
N CYS A 39 5.40 11.42 -2.25
CA CYS A 39 5.44 12.50 -1.27
C CYS A 39 6.35 12.16 -0.07
N PRO A 40 7.36 13.00 0.23
CA PRO A 40 8.24 12.77 1.38
C PRO A 40 7.51 12.82 2.72
N TYR A 41 6.42 13.57 2.83
CA TYR A 41 5.62 13.64 4.07
C TYR A 41 4.73 12.40 4.26
N SER A 42 4.22 11.81 3.18
CA SER A 42 3.56 10.50 3.24
C SER A 42 4.53 9.42 3.73
N LYS A 43 5.76 9.43 3.22
CA LYS A 43 6.84 8.55 3.70
C LYS A 43 7.13 8.78 5.18
N ALA A 44 7.24 10.04 5.61
CA ALA A 44 7.58 10.39 6.98
C ALA A 44 6.48 10.02 7.99
N SER A 45 5.21 10.02 7.59
CA SER A 45 4.09 9.63 8.46
C SER A 45 3.96 8.11 8.63
N TRP A 46 4.46 7.33 7.67
CA TRP A 46 4.27 5.88 7.61
C TRP A 46 4.77 5.12 8.85
N PRO A 47 5.97 5.38 9.42
CA PRO A 47 6.47 4.65 10.58
C PRO A 47 5.56 4.78 11.81
N SER A 48 5.08 5.98 12.11
CA SER A 48 4.20 6.23 13.26
C SER A 48 2.83 5.60 13.09
N LEU A 49 2.30 5.59 11.86
CA LEU A 49 1.05 4.91 11.54
C LEU A 49 1.15 3.39 11.73
N LYS A 50 2.25 2.79 11.26
CA LYS A 50 2.55 1.36 11.50
C LYS A 50 2.66 1.08 12.99
N GLN A 51 3.46 1.87 13.71
CA GLN A 51 3.66 1.70 15.15
C GLN A 51 2.34 1.73 15.92
N ALA A 52 1.44 2.66 15.61
CA ALA A 52 0.13 2.73 16.25
C ALA A 52 -0.73 1.49 15.95
N ALA A 53 -0.75 1.03 14.69
CA ALA A 53 -1.51 -0.17 14.30
C ALA A 53 -0.95 -1.46 14.91
N ASP A 54 0.38 -1.57 14.99
CA ASP A 54 1.06 -2.71 15.59
C ASP A 54 0.90 -2.73 17.13
N PHE A 55 0.84 -1.56 17.78
CA PHE A 55 0.67 -1.45 19.24
C PHE A 55 -0.78 -1.70 19.69
N TYR A 56 -1.78 -1.33 18.88
CA TYR A 56 -3.21 -1.50 19.19
C TYR A 56 -3.94 -2.47 18.23
N PRO A 57 -3.49 -3.73 18.07
CA PRO A 57 -3.96 -4.60 17.00
C PRO A 57 -5.43 -5.02 17.14
N SER A 58 -6.04 -4.99 18.33
CA SER A 58 -7.46 -5.29 18.54
C SER A 58 -8.36 -4.07 18.47
N HIS A 59 -7.79 -2.86 18.64
CA HIS A 59 -8.56 -1.62 18.83
C HIS A 59 -8.37 -0.62 17.70
N LEU A 60 -7.40 -0.84 16.80
CA LEU A 60 -7.07 0.07 15.71
C LEU A 60 -7.02 -0.69 14.39
N SER A 61 -7.73 -0.16 13.39
CA SER A 61 -7.63 -0.61 11.99
C SER A 61 -7.02 0.51 11.14
N LEU A 62 -5.90 0.24 10.48
CA LEU A 62 -5.28 1.17 9.54
C LEU A 62 -5.68 0.82 8.10
N VAL A 63 -6.29 1.78 7.40
CA VAL A 63 -6.65 1.68 5.99
C VAL A 63 -5.88 2.74 5.22
N VAL A 64 -5.11 2.31 4.22
CA VAL A 64 -4.39 3.20 3.31
C VAL A 64 -5.21 3.46 2.05
N HIS A 65 -5.44 4.72 1.74
CA HIS A 65 -6.03 5.21 0.51
C HIS A 65 -4.93 5.85 -0.34
N LEU A 66 -4.82 5.45 -1.60
CA LEU A 66 -3.88 6.11 -2.50
C LEU A 66 -4.44 7.45 -2.95
N PHE A 67 -3.62 8.48 -2.83
CA PHE A 67 -4.00 9.85 -3.15
C PHE A 67 -2.90 10.52 -3.98
N PRO A 68 -2.78 10.16 -5.28
CA PRO A 68 -1.75 10.73 -6.14
C PRO A 68 -2.00 12.22 -6.36
N LEU A 69 -1.09 13.05 -5.87
CA LEU A 69 -1.21 14.50 -5.97
C LEU A 69 -0.85 14.96 -7.38
N PRO A 70 -1.61 15.90 -7.99
CA PRO A 70 -1.45 16.27 -9.39
C PRO A 70 -0.12 16.97 -9.71
N TYR A 71 0.59 17.47 -8.71
CA TYR A 71 1.91 18.11 -8.83
C TYR A 71 3.08 17.14 -8.62
N HIS A 72 2.80 15.85 -8.39
CA HIS A 72 3.80 14.80 -8.47
C HIS A 72 3.62 14.04 -9.78
N ASP A 73 4.41 14.36 -10.80
CA ASP A 73 4.25 13.90 -12.19
C ASP A 73 3.99 12.39 -12.35
N ASN A 74 4.63 11.58 -11.50
CA ASN A 74 4.60 10.13 -11.59
C ASN A 74 3.72 9.47 -10.52
N ALA A 75 3.08 10.25 -9.63
CA ALA A 75 2.29 9.71 -8.52
C ALA A 75 1.13 8.82 -9.00
N PHE A 76 0.45 9.21 -10.08
CA PHE A 76 -0.62 8.39 -10.65
C PHE A 76 -0.09 7.05 -11.18
N ALA A 77 1.06 7.05 -11.87
CA ALA A 77 1.66 5.83 -12.43
C ALA A 77 2.12 4.87 -11.32
N VAL A 78 2.73 5.39 -10.26
CA VAL A 78 3.15 4.62 -9.09
C VAL A 78 1.94 4.10 -8.30
N SER A 79 0.91 4.93 -8.11
CA SER A 79 -0.35 4.50 -7.49
C SER A 79 -1.01 3.36 -8.26
N ARG A 80 -1.01 3.43 -9.60
CA ARG A 80 -1.52 2.35 -10.45
C ARG A 80 -0.71 1.07 -10.28
N ALA A 81 0.62 1.15 -10.23
CA ALA A 81 1.48 -0.01 -9.99
C ALA A 81 1.15 -0.69 -8.65
N LEU A 82 0.93 0.09 -7.59
CA LEU A 82 0.55 -0.46 -6.29
C LEU A 82 -0.84 -1.12 -6.30
N HIS A 83 -1.82 -0.54 -7.00
CA HIS A 83 -3.12 -1.19 -7.23
C HIS A 83 -2.95 -2.53 -7.96
N THR A 84 -2.13 -2.58 -9.02
CA THR A 84 -1.84 -3.82 -9.74
C THR A 84 -1.21 -4.88 -8.83
N VAL A 85 -0.22 -4.50 -8.02
CA VAL A 85 0.39 -5.38 -7.02
C VAL A 85 -0.66 -5.94 -6.07
N ASN A 86 -1.56 -5.11 -5.55
CA ASN A 86 -2.61 -5.59 -4.65
C ASN A 86 -3.58 -6.58 -5.31
N MET A 87 -3.90 -6.39 -6.60
CA MET A 87 -4.74 -7.34 -7.36
C MET A 87 -4.04 -8.69 -7.56
N MET A 88 -2.72 -8.69 -7.75
CA MET A 88 -1.94 -9.90 -7.98
C MET A 88 -1.59 -10.62 -6.67
N THR A 89 -1.16 -9.88 -5.66
CA THR A 89 -0.64 -10.39 -4.39
C THR A 89 -0.88 -9.35 -3.30
N ALA A 90 -2.06 -9.41 -2.66
CA ALA A 90 -2.45 -8.44 -1.64
C ALA A 90 -1.49 -8.36 -0.43
N SER A 91 -0.78 -9.44 -0.09
CA SER A 91 0.25 -9.44 0.95
C SER A 91 1.49 -8.61 0.58
N ALA A 92 1.74 -8.38 -0.71
CA ALA A 92 2.88 -7.59 -1.20
C ALA A 92 2.58 -6.08 -1.28
N THR A 93 1.35 -5.65 -1.01
CA THR A 93 0.95 -4.23 -1.13
C THR A 93 1.76 -3.31 -0.22
N PHE A 94 1.91 -3.62 1.07
CA PHE A 94 2.67 -2.78 2.00
C PHE A 94 4.19 -2.90 1.83
N PRO A 95 4.77 -4.10 1.59
CA PRO A 95 6.16 -4.20 1.16
C PRO A 95 6.47 -3.34 -0.06
N MET A 96 5.60 -3.35 -1.08
CA MET A 96 5.77 -2.52 -2.26
C MET A 96 5.63 -1.02 -1.96
N LEU A 97 4.67 -0.62 -1.11
CA LEU A 97 4.51 0.77 -0.66
C LEU A 97 5.81 1.26 0.00
N GLU A 98 6.41 0.44 0.86
CA GLU A 98 7.68 0.74 1.54
C GLU A 98 8.84 0.83 0.57
N GLU A 99 8.89 -0.02 -0.45
CA GLU A 99 9.91 0.04 -1.49
C GLU A 99 9.80 1.31 -2.35
N PHE A 100 8.58 1.76 -2.68
CA PHE A 100 8.38 3.05 -3.32
C PHE A 100 8.81 4.21 -2.42
N PHE A 101 8.46 4.20 -1.13
CA PHE A 101 8.94 5.22 -0.20
C PHE A 101 10.47 5.23 -0.07
N LYS A 102 11.10 4.06 -0.03
CA LYS A 102 12.56 3.92 0.05
C LYS A 102 13.24 4.52 -1.18
N HIS A 103 12.67 4.29 -2.38
CA HIS A 103 13.25 4.71 -3.66
C HIS A 103 12.52 5.90 -4.31
N GLN A 104 11.80 6.72 -3.54
CA GLN A 104 10.92 7.79 -4.05
C GLN A 104 11.63 8.77 -5.00
N GLU A 105 12.92 9.05 -4.76
CA GLU A 105 13.72 9.99 -5.56
C GLU A 105 13.83 9.55 -7.02
N ARG A 106 13.92 8.23 -7.27
CA ARG A 106 13.98 7.66 -8.64
C ARG A 106 12.79 8.05 -9.51
N PHE A 107 11.66 8.39 -8.90
CA PHE A 107 10.40 8.67 -9.58
C PHE A 107 9.91 10.10 -9.35
N ASN A 108 10.72 10.98 -8.75
CA ASN A 108 10.34 12.37 -8.55
C ASN A 108 10.43 13.18 -9.86
N HIS A 109 9.96 14.43 -9.82
CA HIS A 109 9.98 15.33 -10.97
C HIS A 109 11.41 15.56 -11.50
N ASN A 110 12.36 15.91 -10.63
CA ASN A 110 13.71 16.29 -11.02
C ASN A 110 14.46 15.17 -11.74
N GLU A 111 14.27 13.92 -11.29
CA GLU A 111 15.06 12.78 -11.74
C GLU A 111 14.50 12.24 -13.05
N THR A 112 13.20 12.48 -13.30
CA THR A 112 12.50 12.01 -14.49
C THR A 112 12.25 13.09 -15.54
N ARG A 113 12.65 14.35 -15.29
CA ARG A 113 12.36 15.51 -16.15
C ARG A 113 12.79 15.37 -17.62
N HIS A 114 13.82 14.56 -17.89
CA HIS A 114 14.37 14.33 -19.23
C HIS A 114 13.89 13.02 -19.87
N LEU A 115 13.08 12.25 -19.15
CA LEU A 115 12.60 10.95 -19.58
C LEU A 115 11.24 11.07 -20.26
N SER A 116 11.01 10.21 -21.26
CA SER A 116 9.67 10.06 -21.82
C SER A 116 8.73 9.39 -20.81
N ARG A 117 7.43 9.68 -20.88
CA ARG A 117 6.41 8.99 -20.05
C ARG A 117 6.49 7.47 -20.17
N THR A 118 6.75 6.96 -21.38
CA THR A 118 6.91 5.51 -21.62
C THR A 118 8.14 4.95 -20.91
N SER A 119 9.27 5.66 -20.96
CA SER A 119 10.48 5.26 -20.23
C SER A 119 10.24 5.20 -18.73
N ILE A 120 9.55 6.19 -18.16
CA ILE A 120 9.22 6.22 -16.74
C ILE A 120 8.29 5.06 -16.36
N VAL A 121 7.24 4.81 -17.16
CA VAL A 121 6.32 3.68 -16.92
C VAL A 121 7.06 2.34 -16.99
N ASN A 122 7.92 2.15 -17.99
CA ASN A 122 8.74 0.94 -18.11
C ASN A 122 9.66 0.75 -16.90
N GLU A 123 10.22 1.83 -16.37
CA GLU A 123 11.05 1.80 -15.18
C GLU A 123 10.25 1.45 -13.92
N ILE A 124 9.05 2.01 -13.76
CA ILE A 124 8.13 1.63 -12.67
C ILE A 124 7.76 0.15 -12.77
N VAL A 125 7.47 -0.34 -13.98
CA VAL A 125 7.17 -1.77 -14.21
C VAL A 125 8.37 -2.62 -13.81
N LYS A 126 9.57 -2.31 -14.31
CA LYS A 126 10.81 -3.04 -13.99
C LYS A 126 11.11 -3.05 -12.50
N PHE A 127 10.93 -1.92 -11.82
CA PHE A 127 11.10 -1.83 -10.37
C PHE A 127 10.08 -2.70 -9.63
N THR A 128 8.81 -2.56 -9.98
CA THR A 128 7.69 -3.30 -9.35
C THR A 128 7.87 -4.80 -9.53
N THR A 129 8.21 -5.27 -10.74
CA THR A 129 8.42 -6.71 -10.99
C THR A 129 9.67 -7.24 -10.32
N GLY A 130 10.73 -6.44 -10.20
CA GLY A 130 11.92 -6.80 -9.43
C GLY A 130 11.59 -7.06 -7.96
N VAL A 131 10.94 -6.10 -7.30
CA VAL A 131 10.54 -6.23 -5.89
C VAL A 131 9.58 -7.40 -5.67
N LEU A 132 8.61 -7.61 -6.57
CA LEU A 132 7.71 -8.77 -6.50
C LEU A 132 8.44 -10.11 -6.69
N GLY A 133 9.38 -10.17 -7.64
CA GLY A 133 10.19 -11.37 -7.88
C GLY A 133 11.00 -11.76 -6.64
N ASP A 134 11.67 -10.78 -6.03
CA ASP A 134 12.41 -10.99 -4.78
C ASP A 134 11.49 -11.45 -3.65
N SER A 135 10.31 -10.85 -3.53
CA SER A 135 9.30 -11.24 -2.54
C SER A 135 8.81 -12.68 -2.75
N TYR A 136 8.59 -13.09 -4.00
CA TYR A 136 8.16 -14.45 -4.34
C TYR A 136 9.23 -15.50 -4.03
N GLU A 137 10.50 -15.21 -4.30
CA GLU A 137 11.62 -16.10 -3.96
C GLU A 137 11.85 -16.21 -2.45
N ILE A 138 11.60 -15.14 -1.67
CA ILE A 138 11.59 -15.19 -0.21
C ILE A 138 10.43 -16.06 0.31
N MET A 139 9.23 -15.89 -0.24
CA MET A 139 8.06 -16.70 0.15
C MET A 139 8.27 -18.19 -0.15
N LYS A 140 8.81 -18.54 -1.32
CA LYS A 140 9.18 -19.93 -1.64
C LYS A 140 10.15 -20.56 -0.64
N LYS A 141 11.12 -19.78 -0.15
CA LYS A 141 12.08 -20.24 0.86
C LYS A 141 11.46 -20.45 2.24
N GLN A 142 10.39 -19.71 2.56
CA GLN A 142 9.65 -19.87 3.83
C GLN A 142 8.63 -21.03 3.78
N ASP A 143 8.05 -21.33 2.61
CA ASP A 143 7.12 -22.45 2.41
C ASP A 143 7.81 -23.80 2.15
N CYS A 144 9.14 -23.84 2.01
CA CYS A 144 9.89 -25.08 1.92
C CYS A 144 10.52 -25.39 3.29
N PRO A 145 9.90 -26.24 4.14
CA PRO A 145 10.61 -26.82 5.26
C PRO A 145 11.64 -27.79 4.69
N LEU A 146 12.88 -27.34 4.51
CA LEU A 146 13.98 -28.25 4.17
C LEU A 146 14.42 -28.99 5.43
N ARG A 147 14.36 -30.32 5.32
CA ARG A 147 15.20 -31.33 6.02
C ARG A 147 15.08 -31.45 7.54
#